data_AF-A0A8T4PVP0-F1
#
_entry.id   AF-A0A8T4PVP0-F1
#
_cell.length_a   1.000
_cell.length_b   1.000
_cell.length_c   1.000
_cell.angle_alpha   90.00
_cell.angle_beta   90.00
_cell.angle_gamma   90.00
#
_symmetry.space_group_name_H-M   'P 1'
#
loop_
_entity.id
_entity.type
_entity.pdbx_description
1 polymer ?
#
loop_
_entity_poly.entity_id
_entity_poly.type
_entity_poly.pdbx_seq_one_letter_code
_entity_poly.pdbx_strand_id
1 'polypeptide(L)'
;MATDNADKDAQDKPFVLEGGKQVHSIRQLYDELEAMPDAVFQGHQQRKDFSNWIQKVYSEYGLARRLRHCTGKAHFKRELGTWMSQEPAVGWLRQHQDELLRDLLCFALGLIVGIVAMLLARL
;
A
#
# COMPACT_ATOMS: atom_id res chain seq x y z
N MET A 1 -20.68 -15.13 19.32
CA MET A 1 -20.49 -13.97 18.43
C MET A 1 -19.16 -14.17 17.72
N ALA A 2 -19.21 -14.63 16.47
CA ALA A 2 -18.09 -14.68 15.53
C ALA A 2 -18.46 -13.67 14.42
N THR A 3 -17.59 -12.86 13.84
CA THR A 3 -16.20 -13.11 13.41
C THR A 3 -15.44 -11.79 13.29
N ASP A 4 -14.34 -11.62 14.03
CA ASP A 4 -13.28 -10.65 13.73
C ASP A 4 -12.17 -11.38 12.94
N ASN A 5 -12.26 -11.42 11.61
CA ASN A 5 -11.23 -12.02 10.75
C ASN A 5 -11.19 -11.44 9.32
N ALA A 6 -11.72 -10.24 9.09
CA ALA A 6 -11.95 -9.74 7.72
C ALA A 6 -10.75 -9.01 7.07
N ASP A 7 -9.65 -8.74 7.77
CA ASP A 7 -8.70 -7.70 7.32
C ASP A 7 -7.26 -8.15 7.05
N LYS A 8 -6.96 -9.46 7.07
CA LYS A 8 -5.58 -9.96 6.86
C LYS A 8 -5.27 -10.58 5.50
N ASP A 9 -6.24 -10.72 4.60
CA ASP A 9 -6.05 -11.37 3.29
C ASP A 9 -6.07 -10.40 2.09
N ALA A 10 -6.07 -9.08 2.33
CA ALA A 10 -6.13 -8.10 1.24
C ALA A 10 -4.87 -8.10 0.35
N GLN A 11 -3.73 -8.58 0.85
CA GLN A 11 -2.46 -8.60 0.11
C GLN A 11 -2.38 -9.71 -0.95
N ASP A 12 -3.30 -10.69 -0.94
CA ASP A 12 -3.28 -11.85 -1.84
C ASP A 12 -4.36 -11.80 -2.93
N LYS A 13 -4.90 -10.62 -3.25
CA LYS A 13 -5.92 -10.51 -4.32
C LYS A 13 -5.25 -10.22 -5.67
N PRO A 14 -5.04 -11.23 -6.53
CA PRO A 14 -4.47 -10.99 -7.86
C PRO A 14 -5.41 -10.13 -8.70
N PHE A 15 -4.82 -9.33 -9.57
CA PHE A 15 -5.54 -8.70 -10.66
C PHE A 15 -5.72 -9.69 -11.80
N VAL A 16 -6.98 -9.93 -12.20
CA VAL A 16 -7.30 -10.86 -13.28
C VAL A 16 -7.47 -10.08 -14.58
N LEU A 17 -6.63 -10.37 -15.56
CA LEU A 17 -6.70 -9.84 -16.92
C LEU A 17 -7.72 -10.61 -17.76
N GLU A 18 -8.22 -9.95 -18.81
CA GLU A 18 -8.98 -10.63 -19.86
C GLU A 18 -8.16 -11.80 -20.43
N GLY A 19 -8.71 -13.01 -20.37
CA GLY A 19 -8.00 -14.27 -20.69
C GLY A 19 -7.53 -15.09 -19.49
N GLY A 20 -7.82 -14.64 -18.25
CA GLY A 20 -7.57 -15.41 -17.03
C GLY A 20 -6.14 -15.32 -16.48
N LYS A 21 -5.26 -14.55 -17.14
CA LYS A 21 -3.92 -14.25 -16.63
C LYS A 21 -4.00 -13.43 -15.35
N GLN A 22 -3.20 -13.78 -14.35
CA GLN A 22 -3.21 -13.14 -13.05
C GLN A 22 -1.93 -12.35 -12.81
N VAL A 23 -2.09 -11.14 -12.27
CA VAL A 23 -1.01 -10.22 -11.91
C VAL A 23 -1.04 -10.01 -10.40
N HIS A 24 0.04 -10.33 -9.71
CA HIS A 24 0.09 -10.39 -8.24
C HIS A 24 0.81 -9.18 -7.62
N SER A 25 1.46 -8.35 -8.43
CA SER A 25 2.19 -7.18 -7.94
C SER A 25 2.15 -6.02 -8.92
N ILE A 26 2.38 -4.80 -8.40
CA ILE A 26 2.52 -3.59 -9.22
C ILE A 26 3.70 -3.74 -10.20
N ARG A 27 4.78 -4.42 -9.80
CA ARG A 27 5.92 -4.73 -10.68
C ARG A 27 5.52 -5.68 -11.82
N GLN A 28 4.81 -6.76 -11.52
CA GLN A 28 4.28 -7.64 -12.57
C GLN A 28 3.33 -6.88 -13.50
N LEU A 29 2.49 -5.98 -12.97
CA LEU A 29 1.64 -5.12 -13.81
C LEU A 29 2.49 -4.23 -14.73
N TYR A 30 3.55 -3.62 -14.21
CA TYR A 30 4.47 -2.77 -14.96
C TYR A 30 5.12 -3.52 -16.13
N ASP A 31 5.59 -4.74 -15.88
CA ASP A 31 6.20 -5.60 -16.90
C ASP A 31 5.17 -6.04 -17.94
N GLU A 32 3.95 -6.39 -17.49
CA GLU A 32 2.88 -6.86 -18.36
C GLU A 32 2.34 -5.79 -19.30
N LEU A 33 2.42 -4.50 -18.94
CA LEU A 33 1.88 -3.40 -19.76
C LEU A 33 2.47 -3.34 -21.18
N GLU A 34 3.70 -3.82 -21.41
CA GLU A 34 4.26 -3.83 -22.76
C GLU A 34 3.65 -4.92 -23.63
N ALA A 35 3.48 -6.13 -23.08
CA ALA A 35 2.90 -7.26 -23.78
C ALA A 35 1.36 -7.20 -23.85
N MET A 36 0.73 -6.44 -22.95
CA MET A 36 -0.73 -6.32 -22.86
C MET A 36 -1.32 -5.66 -24.12
N PRO A 37 -2.28 -6.31 -24.80
CA PRO A 37 -2.96 -5.70 -25.94
C PRO A 37 -3.65 -4.38 -25.56
N ASP A 38 -3.61 -3.40 -26.47
CA ASP A 38 -4.18 -2.06 -26.22
C ASP A 38 -5.67 -2.12 -25.87
N ALA A 39 -6.43 -2.98 -26.53
CA ALA A 39 -7.85 -3.17 -26.26
C ALA A 39 -8.12 -3.64 -24.81
N VAL A 40 -7.32 -4.61 -24.32
CA VAL A 40 -7.42 -5.14 -22.95
C VAL A 40 -7.08 -4.05 -21.94
N PHE A 41 -5.98 -3.31 -22.19
CA PHE A 41 -5.61 -2.18 -21.34
C PHE A 41 -6.73 -1.13 -21.29
N GLN A 42 -7.25 -0.72 -22.44
CA GLN A 42 -8.30 0.30 -22.52
C GLN A 42 -9.58 -0.16 -21.83
N GLY A 43 -9.98 -1.43 -21.96
CA GLY A 43 -11.14 -1.99 -21.27
C GLY A 43 -11.03 -1.82 -19.75
N HIS A 44 -9.92 -2.27 -19.17
CA HIS A 44 -9.68 -2.11 -17.73
C HIS A 44 -9.52 -0.65 -17.31
N GLN A 45 -8.86 0.17 -18.12
CA GLN A 45 -8.58 1.57 -17.80
C GLN A 45 -9.81 2.47 -17.90
N GLN A 46 -10.78 2.14 -18.76
CA GLN A 46 -12.07 2.83 -18.82
C GLN A 46 -12.91 2.51 -17.58
N ARG A 47 -12.94 1.24 -17.17
CA ARG A 47 -13.63 0.75 -15.95
C ARG A 47 -12.94 1.14 -14.63
N LYS A 48 -11.72 1.70 -14.72
CA LYS A 48 -10.87 2.07 -13.57
C LYS A 48 -10.40 0.88 -12.75
N ASP A 49 -10.39 -0.31 -13.35
CA ASP A 49 -10.04 -1.58 -12.69
C ASP A 49 -8.65 -1.52 -12.06
N PHE A 50 -7.64 -1.03 -12.79
CA PHE A 50 -6.28 -0.92 -12.28
C PHE A 50 -6.20 0.01 -11.05
N SER A 51 -6.77 1.21 -11.15
CA SER A 51 -6.73 2.17 -10.04
C SER A 51 -7.51 1.67 -8.82
N ASN A 52 -8.63 0.98 -9.04
CA ASN A 52 -9.42 0.39 -7.97
C ASN A 52 -8.68 -0.77 -7.30
N TRP A 53 -8.01 -1.62 -8.08
CA TRP A 53 -7.19 -2.71 -7.56
C TRP A 53 -6.01 -2.18 -6.74
N ILE A 54 -5.26 -1.23 -7.28
CA ILE A 54 -4.13 -0.60 -6.56
C ILE A 54 -4.57 0.05 -5.26
N GLN A 55 -5.69 0.77 -5.28
CA GLN A 55 -6.27 1.37 -4.09
C GLN A 55 -6.72 0.33 -3.06
N LYS A 56 -7.34 -0.77 -3.48
CA LYS A 56 -7.91 -1.78 -2.58
C LYS A 56 -6.87 -2.73 -1.99
N VAL A 57 -5.86 -3.09 -2.77
CA VAL A 57 -4.86 -4.11 -2.38
C VAL A 57 -3.65 -3.48 -1.70
N TYR A 58 -3.20 -2.31 -2.16
CA TYR A 58 -2.00 -1.66 -1.64
C TYR A 58 -2.31 -0.41 -0.80
N SER A 59 -3.58 0.03 -0.74
CA SER A 59 -3.97 1.28 -0.08
C SER A 59 -3.22 2.52 -0.61
N GLU A 60 -2.75 2.45 -1.87
CA GLU A 60 -1.96 3.51 -2.52
C GLU A 60 -2.87 4.52 -3.23
N TYR A 61 -3.65 5.28 -2.46
CA TYR A 61 -4.65 6.23 -2.99
C TYR A 61 -4.04 7.30 -3.91
N GLY A 62 -2.83 7.77 -3.59
CA GLY A 62 -2.13 8.78 -4.39
C GLY A 62 -1.78 8.25 -5.77
N LEU A 63 -1.23 7.03 -5.85
CA LEU A 63 -0.93 6.37 -7.11
C LEU A 63 -2.22 6.08 -7.89
N ALA A 64 -3.23 5.48 -7.23
CA ALA A 64 -4.52 5.17 -7.85
C ALA A 64 -5.17 6.40 -8.48
N ARG A 65 -5.12 7.55 -7.81
CA ARG A 65 -5.65 8.83 -8.33
C ARG A 65 -4.91 9.26 -9.59
N ARG A 66 -3.57 9.19 -9.64
CA ARG A 66 -2.80 9.56 -10.84
C ARG A 66 -3.13 8.63 -12.01
N LEU A 67 -3.13 7.32 -11.75
CA LEU A 67 -3.42 6.31 -12.77
C LEU A 67 -4.82 6.41 -13.36
N ARG A 68 -5.81 6.87 -12.58
CA ARG A 68 -7.19 7.07 -13.05
C ARG A 68 -7.29 8.00 -14.25
N HIS A 69 -6.35 8.95 -14.39
CA HIS A 69 -6.33 9.96 -15.45
C HIS A 69 -5.40 9.61 -16.62
N CYS A 70 -4.69 8.47 -16.57
CA CYS A 70 -3.86 8.04 -17.68
C CYS A 70 -4.72 7.58 -18.87
N THR A 71 -4.38 8.03 -20.08
CA THR A 71 -5.11 7.70 -21.32
C THR A 71 -4.45 6.60 -22.14
N GLY A 72 -3.20 6.22 -21.82
CA GLY A 72 -2.44 5.23 -22.58
C GLY A 72 -1.38 4.51 -21.77
N LYS A 73 -0.95 3.36 -22.29
CA LYS A 73 0.01 2.45 -21.62
C LYS A 73 1.33 3.13 -21.29
N ALA A 74 1.88 3.92 -22.20
CA ALA A 74 3.15 4.62 -21.98
C ALA A 74 3.09 5.58 -20.79
N HIS A 75 2.00 6.37 -20.68
CA HIS A 75 1.80 7.27 -19.55
C HIS A 75 1.59 6.47 -18.25
N PHE A 76 0.76 5.43 -18.31
CA PHE A 76 0.48 4.56 -17.17
C PHE A 76 1.76 3.89 -16.64
N LYS A 77 2.57 3.33 -17.54
CA LYS A 77 3.85 2.69 -17.23
C LYS A 77 4.83 3.69 -16.62
N ARG A 78 4.90 4.92 -17.14
CA ARG A 78 5.72 5.99 -16.56
C ARG A 78 5.31 6.31 -15.12
N GLU A 79 4.01 6.46 -14.83
CA GLU A 79 3.52 6.73 -13.48
C GLU A 79 3.87 5.62 -12.49
N LEU A 80 3.71 4.35 -12.91
CA LEU A 80 4.15 3.20 -12.12
C LEU A 80 5.66 3.22 -11.89
N GLY A 81 6.46 3.49 -12.93
CA GLY A 81 7.91 3.57 -12.84
C GLY A 81 8.39 4.67 -11.89
N THR A 82 7.77 5.85 -11.94
CA THR A 82 8.04 6.96 -11.02
C THR A 82 7.74 6.57 -9.58
N TRP A 83 6.59 5.93 -9.33
CA TRP A 83 6.22 5.47 -7.99
C TRP A 83 7.18 4.40 -7.46
N MET A 84 7.53 3.40 -8.28
CA MET A 84 8.50 2.36 -7.87
C MET A 84 9.90 2.94 -7.63
N SER A 85 10.31 3.96 -8.37
CA SER A 85 11.61 4.61 -8.16
C SER A 85 11.66 5.43 -6.86
N GLN A 86 10.49 5.77 -6.30
CA GLN A 86 10.35 6.44 -5.01
C GLN A 86 10.36 5.44 -3.82
N GLU A 87 10.45 4.13 -4.06
CA GLU A 87 10.52 3.08 -3.03
C GLU A 87 11.95 2.80 -2.50
N PRO A 88 12.59 3.77 -1.82
CA PRO A 88 13.41 3.40 -0.66
C PRO A 88 13.07 4.14 0.65
N ALA A 89 12.20 5.15 0.64
CA ALA A 89 11.95 5.96 1.85
C ALA A 89 10.70 5.53 2.64
N VAL A 90 9.63 5.08 1.97
CA VAL A 90 8.34 4.86 2.62
C VAL A 90 8.24 3.48 3.28
N GLY A 91 8.90 2.47 2.72
CA GLY A 91 8.99 1.14 3.33
C GLY A 91 9.69 1.16 4.69
N TRP A 92 10.78 1.91 4.82
CA TRP A 92 11.47 2.13 6.09
C TRP A 92 10.56 2.84 7.11
N LEU A 93 9.88 3.92 6.69
CA LEU A 93 8.98 4.70 7.55
C LEU A 93 7.76 3.90 8.03
N ARG A 94 7.17 3.05 7.18
CA ARG A 94 6.03 2.19 7.56
C ARG A 94 6.46 1.04 8.47
N GLN A 95 7.66 0.49 8.28
CA GLN A 95 8.20 -0.58 9.14
C GLN A 95 8.73 -0.05 10.49
N HIS A 96 9.21 1.18 10.55
CA HIS A 96 9.76 1.78 11.79
C HIS A 96 8.76 2.65 12.58
N GLN A 97 7.57 2.96 12.04
CA GLN A 97 6.53 3.66 12.81
C GLN A 97 6.04 2.86 14.02
N ASP A 98 5.97 1.53 13.91
CA ASP A 98 5.57 0.66 15.02
C ASP A 98 6.66 0.53 16.11
N GLU A 99 7.93 0.60 15.73
CA GLU A 99 9.06 0.57 16.66
C GLU A 99 9.19 1.90 17.41
N LEU A 100 9.08 3.03 16.71
CA LEU A 100 9.15 4.35 17.33
C LEU A 100 7.98 4.63 18.28
N LEU A 101 6.75 4.21 17.93
CA LEU A 101 5.60 4.32 18.81
C LEU A 101 5.74 3.44 20.05
N ARG A 102 6.26 2.22 19.89
CA ARG A 102 6.54 1.31 21.01
C ARG A 102 7.59 1.91 21.95
N ASP A 103 8.69 2.42 21.40
CA ASP A 103 9.76 3.01 22.18
C ASP A 103 9.29 4.29 22.89
N LEU A 104 8.58 5.19 22.21
CA LEU A 104 8.00 6.39 22.83
C LEU A 104 7.00 6.05 23.94
N LEU A 105 6.15 5.04 23.74
CA LEU A 105 5.22 4.57 24.78
C LEU A 105 5.97 3.96 25.97
N CYS A 106 7.01 3.16 25.73
CA CYS A 106 7.85 2.60 26.79
C CYS A 106 8.56 3.69 27.60
N PHE A 107 9.13 4.71 26.94
CA PHE A 107 9.78 5.83 27.63
C PHE A 107 8.79 6.70 28.40
N ALA A 108 7.62 7.00 27.83
CA ALA A 108 6.59 7.79 28.50
C ALA A 108 6.03 7.08 29.75
N LEU A 109 5.76 5.78 29.66
CA LEU A 109 5.31 4.98 30.80
C LEU A 109 6.38 4.86 31.89
N GLY A 110 7.65 4.70 31.51
CA GLY A 110 8.77 4.67 32.46
C GLY A 110 8.94 5.98 33.24
N LEU A 111 8.79 7.13 32.57
CA LEU A 111 8.83 8.45 33.22
C LEU A 111 7.67 8.65 34.20
N ILE A 112 6.45 8.26 33.82
CA ILE A 112 5.27 8.39 34.69
C ILE A 112 5.42 7.54 35.96
N VAL A 113 5.85 6.28 35.81
CA VAL A 113 6.09 5.39 36.97
C VAL A 113 7.20 5.93 37.87
N GLY A 114 8.29 6.43 37.31
CA GLY A 114 9.39 7.03 38.06
C GLY A 114 8.97 8.27 38.86
N ILE A 115 8.18 9.17 38.25
CA ILE A 115 7.67 10.37 38.92
C ILE A 115 6.73 10.00 40.07
N VAL A 116 5.81 9.04 39.86
CA VAL A 116 4.89 8.57 40.91
C VAL A 116 5.64 7.91 42.06
N ALA A 117 6.65 7.08 41.76
CA ALA A 117 7.49 6.47 42.79
C ALA A 117 8.27 7.50 43.61
N MET A 118 8.82 8.55 42.97
CA MET A 118 9.51 9.64 43.66
C MET A 118 8.58 10.49 44.54
N LEU A 119 7.33 10.68 44.12
CA LEU A 119 6.33 11.42 44.90
C LEU A 119 5.82 10.61 46.09
N LEU A 120 5.61 9.30 45.92
CA LEU A 120 5.22 8.40 47.01
C LEU A 120 6.33 8.20 48.05
N ALA A 121 7.60 8.23 47.65
CA ALA A 121 8.74 8.12 48.56
C ALA A 121 9.01 9.39 49.40
N ARG A 122 8.30 10.50 49.14
CA ARG A 122 8.42 11.78 49.88
C ARG A 122 7.25 12.06 50.83
N LEU A 123 6.24 11.20 50.85
CA LEU A 123 5.10 11.20 51.78
C LEU A 123 5.38 10.26 52.94
#